data_AF-A0A7U6GJM1-F1
#
_entry.id   AF-A0A7U6GJM1-F1
#
_cell.length_a   1.000
_cell.length_b   1.000
_cell.length_c   1.000
_cell.angle_alpha   90.00
_cell.angle_beta   90.00
_cell.angle_gamma   90.00
#
_symmetry.space_group_name_H-M   'P 1'
#
loop_
_entity.id
_entity.type
_entity.pdbx_description
1 polymer ?
#
loop_
_entity_poly.entity_id
_entity_poly.type
_entity_poly.pdbx_seq_one_letter_code
_entity_poly.pdbx_strand_id
1 'polypeptide(L)'
;MVINKYIHHPSLTYAPLLLPLILVPLLGEWAWKTYHPVFFSRNKELFLVADIIYIVIVRLALLDAMLFLFSRSVHALHITLIRIVALYLEITVVTILYFALMFYIFDVFHLFQYNASIGPEQLANIKDHDFLAAFYISTVSFTTLGLGDWVPQSLNAMMAISTEVILGVVQAGVFMAIMIYAHQNKEILGPGAPTRLQGSTSTD
;
A
#
# COMPACT_ATOMS: atom_id res chain seq x y z
N MET A 1 44.19 -5.73 25.16
CA MET A 1 42.82 -5.72 25.73
C MET A 1 41.89 -5.19 24.64
N VAL A 2 41.29 -6.08 23.86
CA VAL A 2 40.42 -5.71 22.73
C VAL A 2 39.00 -5.58 23.29
N ILE A 3 38.50 -4.36 23.35
CA ILE A 3 37.13 -4.07 23.79
C ILE A 3 36.20 -4.59 22.70
N ASN A 4 35.67 -5.79 22.91
CA ASN A 4 34.65 -6.39 22.06
C ASN A 4 33.34 -5.64 22.31
N LYS A 5 33.13 -4.56 21.56
CA LYS A 5 31.90 -3.76 21.62
C LYS A 5 30.81 -4.55 20.91
N TYR A 6 30.17 -5.46 21.64
CA TYR A 6 28.90 -6.06 21.24
C TYR A 6 27.88 -4.94 21.08
N ILE A 7 27.78 -4.41 19.86
CA ILE A 7 26.66 -3.57 19.47
C ILE A 7 25.47 -4.52 19.44
N HIS A 8 24.71 -4.53 20.53
CA HIS A 8 23.35 -5.07 20.52
C HIS A 8 22.57 -4.24 19.49
N HIS A 9 22.53 -4.75 18.26
CA HIS A 9 21.57 -4.28 17.29
C HIS A 9 20.20 -4.60 17.88
N PRO A 10 19.33 -3.59 18.11
CA PRO A 10 17.97 -3.88 18.51
C PRO A 10 17.42 -4.82 17.44
N SER A 11 17.02 -6.02 17.87
CA SER A 11 16.24 -6.93 17.03
C SER A 11 15.07 -6.09 16.57
N LEU A 12 15.09 -5.70 15.29
CA LEU A 12 14.06 -4.88 14.71
C LEU A 12 12.83 -5.78 14.64
N THR A 13 12.08 -5.80 15.74
CA THR A 13 10.86 -6.57 15.87
C THR A 13 9.94 -5.98 14.83
N TYR A 14 9.75 -6.75 13.75
CA TYR A 14 8.74 -6.50 12.74
C TYR A 14 7.49 -6.06 13.49
N ALA A 15 7.03 -4.83 13.25
CA ALA A 15 5.87 -4.27 13.94
C ALA A 15 4.68 -4.24 12.96
N PRO A 16 4.19 -5.41 12.49
CA PRO A 16 3.06 -5.48 11.56
C PRO A 16 1.81 -4.82 12.17
N LEU A 17 1.76 -4.71 13.50
CA LEU A 17 0.71 -4.04 14.26
C LEU A 17 0.60 -2.52 14.03
N LEU A 18 1.60 -1.85 13.44
CA LEU A 18 1.49 -0.42 13.13
C LEU A 18 0.69 -0.16 11.85
N LEU A 19 0.61 -1.12 10.93
CA LEU A 19 -0.10 -0.94 9.65
C LEU A 19 -1.63 -0.85 9.81
N PRO A 20 -2.28 -1.63 10.70
CA PRO A 20 -3.69 -1.42 11.03
C PRO A 20 -3.98 -0.04 11.63
N LEU A 21 -2.98 0.64 12.20
CA LEU A 21 -3.16 1.98 12.79
C LEU A 21 -3.55 3.02 11.73
N ILE A 22 -3.24 2.77 10.45
CA ILE A 22 -3.65 3.60 9.31
C ILE A 22 -5.18 3.66 9.18
N LEU A 23 -5.88 2.64 9.67
CA LEU A 23 -7.34 2.57 9.59
C LEU A 23 -8.04 3.33 10.73
N VAL A 24 -7.29 3.81 11.73
CA VAL A 24 -7.87 4.46 12.93
C VAL A 24 -8.70 5.71 12.60
N PRO A 25 -8.27 6.62 11.70
CA PRO A 25 -9.10 7.76 11.33
C PRO A 25 -10.46 7.33 10.78
N LEU A 26 -10.49 6.33 9.88
CA LEU A 26 -11.73 5.79 9.31
C LEU A 26 -12.65 5.18 10.38
N LEU A 27 -12.11 4.52 11.40
CA LEU A 27 -12.92 4.05 12.54
C LEU A 27 -13.55 5.21 13.31
N GLY A 28 -12.80 6.30 13.49
CA GLY A 28 -13.29 7.54 14.08
C GLY A 28 -14.41 8.16 13.26
N GLU A 29 -14.23 8.24 11.94
CA GLU A 29 -15.26 8.76 11.02
C GLU A 29 -16.50 7.87 10.95
N TRP A 30 -16.33 6.55 10.97
CA TRP A 30 -17.45 5.61 11.04
C TRP A 30 -18.26 5.78 12.33
N ALA A 31 -17.58 5.92 13.46
CA ALA A 31 -18.24 6.24 14.73
C ALA A 31 -18.95 7.61 14.64
N TRP A 32 -18.30 8.62 14.05
CA TRP A 32 -18.86 9.95 13.89
C TRP A 32 -20.10 9.97 12.99
N LYS A 33 -20.08 9.23 11.88
CA LYS A 33 -21.23 9.03 10.99
C LYS A 33 -22.42 8.42 11.74
N THR A 34 -22.14 7.47 12.63
CA THR A 34 -23.15 6.78 13.44
C THR A 34 -23.75 7.70 14.52
N TYR A 35 -22.93 8.43 15.27
CA TYR A 35 -23.38 9.26 16.39
C TYR A 35 -23.86 10.66 15.99
N HIS A 36 -23.32 11.23 14.91
CA HIS A 36 -23.58 12.61 14.46
C HIS A 36 -23.86 12.71 12.94
N PRO A 37 -24.91 12.04 12.43
CA PRO A 37 -25.16 11.90 10.99
C PRO A 37 -25.40 13.22 10.26
N VAL A 38 -26.06 14.19 10.90
CA VAL A 38 -26.33 15.52 10.31
C VAL A 38 -25.04 16.30 10.11
N PHE A 39 -24.14 16.28 11.10
CA PHE A 39 -22.86 16.96 11.02
C PHE A 39 -21.94 16.28 10.00
N PHE A 40 -21.90 14.95 10.00
CA PHE A 40 -21.14 14.17 9.03
C PHE A 40 -21.59 14.48 7.59
N SER A 41 -22.90 14.43 7.32
CA SER A 41 -23.45 14.70 5.99
C SER A 41 -23.12 16.09 5.47
N ARG A 42 -23.08 17.10 6.34
CA ARG A 42 -22.73 18.48 5.98
C ARG A 42 -21.26 18.66 5.63
N ASN A 43 -20.37 17.89 6.25
CA ASN A 43 -18.92 18.03 6.10
C ASN A 43 -18.28 16.86 5.33
N LYS A 44 -19.08 15.96 4.75
CA LYS A 44 -18.62 14.72 4.11
C LYS A 44 -17.53 14.95 3.07
N GLU A 45 -17.64 16.02 2.29
CA GLU A 45 -16.65 16.32 1.24
C GLU A 45 -15.29 16.70 1.81
N LEU A 46 -15.29 17.44 2.93
CA LEU A 46 -14.06 17.85 3.60
C LEU A 46 -13.37 16.66 4.28
N PHE A 47 -14.14 15.75 4.89
CA PHE A 47 -13.60 14.51 5.46
C PHE A 47 -12.98 13.63 4.38
N LEU A 48 -13.68 13.42 3.25
CA LEU A 48 -13.15 12.64 2.14
C LEU A 48 -11.81 13.21 1.60
N VAL A 49 -11.69 14.54 1.47
CA VAL A 49 -10.43 15.16 1.06
C VAL A 49 -9.34 15.02 2.12
N ALA A 50 -9.70 15.17 3.40
CA ALA A 50 -8.76 14.97 4.51
C ALA A 50 -8.22 13.54 4.54
N ASP A 51 -9.07 12.53 4.31
CA ASP A 51 -8.68 11.13 4.22
C ASP A 51 -7.72 10.85 3.06
N ILE A 52 -7.96 11.46 1.89
CA ILE A 52 -7.06 11.35 0.73
C ILE A 52 -5.67 11.93 1.08
N ILE A 53 -5.62 13.11 1.70
CA ILE A 53 -4.36 13.74 2.09
C ILE A 53 -3.65 12.88 3.15
N TYR A 54 -4.40 12.39 4.14
CA TYR A 54 -3.89 11.55 5.21
C TYR A 54 -3.21 10.29 4.65
N ILE A 55 -3.89 9.52 3.78
CA ILE A 55 -3.32 8.28 3.26
C ILE A 55 -2.08 8.53 2.42
N VAL A 56 -2.02 9.63 1.66
CA VAL A 56 -0.82 9.99 0.89
C VAL A 56 0.36 10.28 1.81
N ILE A 57 0.17 11.10 2.85
CA ILE A 57 1.24 11.43 3.82
C ILE A 57 1.73 10.16 4.52
N VAL A 58 0.82 9.35 5.04
CA VAL A 58 1.14 8.11 5.73
C VAL A 58 1.86 7.13 4.80
N ARG A 59 1.43 7.01 3.55
CA ARG A 59 2.09 6.14 2.56
C ARG A 59 3.51 6.58 2.24
N LEU A 60 3.74 7.88 2.06
CA LEU A 60 5.09 8.41 1.83
C LEU A 60 5.99 8.15 3.04
N ALA A 61 5.49 8.36 4.26
CA ALA A 61 6.22 8.08 5.49
C ALA A 61 6.55 6.58 5.64
N LEU A 62 5.61 5.68 5.30
CA LEU A 62 5.84 4.24 5.35
C LEU A 62 6.84 3.77 4.30
N LEU A 63 6.78 4.32 3.09
CA LEU A 63 7.74 4.02 2.03
C LEU A 63 9.15 4.45 2.44
N ASP A 64 9.30 5.67 2.97
CA ASP A 64 10.58 6.20 3.45
C ASP A 64 11.13 5.37 4.63
N ALA A 65 10.29 5.07 5.62
CA ALA A 65 10.64 4.22 6.74
C ALA A 65 11.12 2.84 6.27
N MET A 66 10.45 2.25 5.29
CA MET A 66 10.84 0.95 4.73
C MET A 66 12.19 1.02 3.98
N LEU A 67 12.42 2.05 3.17
CA LEU A 67 13.71 2.25 2.49
C LEU A 67 14.85 2.46 3.50
N PHE A 68 14.60 3.23 4.56
CA PHE A 68 15.55 3.44 5.65
C PHE A 68 15.87 2.13 6.39
N LEU A 69 14.85 1.34 6.73
CA LEU A 69 15.02 0.04 7.37
C LEU A 69 15.81 -0.94 6.48
N PHE A 70 15.56 -0.90 5.18
CA PHE A 70 16.30 -1.71 4.20
C PHE A 70 17.77 -1.34 4.13
N SER A 71 18.09 -0.04 4.03
CA SER A 71 19.47 0.46 3.93
C SER A 71 20.39 0.00 5.07
N ARG A 72 19.82 -0.30 6.25
CA ARG A 72 20.57 -0.75 7.43
C ARG A 72 20.63 -2.28 7.63
N SER A 73 19.92 -3.08 6.84
CA SER A 73 19.87 -4.54 7.04
C SER A 73 21.09 -5.22 6.42
N VAL A 74 22.07 -5.60 7.25
CA VAL A 74 23.30 -6.34 6.85
C VAL A 74 23.07 -7.88 6.87
N HIS A 75 21.82 -8.34 6.98
CA HIS A 75 21.51 -9.77 7.11
C HIS A 75 21.40 -10.49 5.75
N ALA A 76 21.44 -11.83 5.78
CA ALA A 76 21.31 -12.71 4.62
C ALA A 76 20.21 -12.25 3.64
N LEU A 77 20.65 -11.90 2.42
CA LEU A 77 19.85 -11.25 1.37
C LEU A 77 18.47 -11.90 1.16
N HIS A 78 18.41 -13.23 1.23
CA HIS A 78 17.18 -14.00 1.04
C HIS A 78 16.08 -13.72 2.09
N ILE A 79 16.42 -13.68 3.39
CA ILE A 79 15.43 -13.45 4.45
C ILE A 79 14.96 -11.99 4.41
N THR A 80 15.90 -11.07 4.14
CA THR A 80 15.59 -9.65 3.96
C THR A 80 14.60 -9.45 2.80
N LEU A 81 14.82 -10.11 1.66
CA LEU A 81 13.91 -10.01 0.51
C LEU A 81 12.50 -10.53 0.83
N ILE A 82 12.37 -11.69 1.47
CA ILE A 82 11.06 -12.25 1.85
C ILE A 82 10.30 -11.28 2.76
N ARG A 83 10.99 -10.65 3.72
CA ARG A 83 10.39 -9.64 4.61
C ARG A 83 9.92 -8.41 3.85
N ILE A 84 10.70 -7.93 2.87
CA ILE A 84 10.30 -6.80 2.04
C ILE A 84 9.05 -7.16 1.24
N VAL A 85 9.04 -8.30 0.56
CA VAL A 85 7.89 -8.75 -0.24
C VAL A 85 6.64 -8.88 0.64
N ALA A 86 6.77 -9.48 1.82
CA ALA A 86 5.66 -9.59 2.78
C ALA A 86 5.13 -8.21 3.22
N LEU A 87 6.04 -7.28 3.55
CA LEU A 87 5.68 -5.91 3.94
C LEU A 87 4.97 -5.15 2.81
N TYR A 88 5.44 -5.31 1.57
CA TYR A 88 4.80 -4.73 0.39
C TYR A 88 3.39 -5.25 0.20
N LEU A 89 3.19 -6.57 0.32
CA LEU A 89 1.88 -7.19 0.20
C LEU A 89 0.94 -6.71 1.31
N GLU A 90 1.43 -6.63 2.55
CA GLU A 90 0.68 -6.12 3.70
C GLU A 90 0.25 -4.67 3.48
N ILE A 91 1.18 -3.79 3.09
CA ILE A 91 0.92 -2.39 2.76
C ILE A 91 -0.10 -2.26 1.63
N THR A 92 -0.01 -3.10 0.59
CA THR A 92 -0.98 -3.15 -0.51
C THR A 92 -2.37 -3.50 -0.01
N VAL A 93 -2.51 -4.61 0.74
CA VAL A 93 -3.80 -5.06 1.28
C VAL A 93 -4.42 -4.01 2.19
N VAL A 94 -3.63 -3.40 3.08
CA VAL A 94 -4.13 -2.36 4.00
C VAL A 94 -4.62 -1.12 3.24
N THR A 95 -4.02 -0.78 2.11
CA THR A 95 -4.44 0.40 1.33
C THR A 95 -5.67 0.15 0.50
N ILE A 96 -5.77 -1.03 -0.11
CA ILE A 96 -7.02 -1.46 -0.74
C ILE A 96 -8.14 -1.45 0.31
N LEU A 97 -7.89 -2.00 1.49
CA LEU A 97 -8.86 -1.99 2.58
C LEU A 97 -9.20 -0.57 3.05
N TYR A 98 -8.22 0.34 3.12
CA TYR A 98 -8.43 1.74 3.46
C TYR A 98 -9.39 2.42 2.47
N PHE A 99 -9.10 2.36 1.17
CA PHE A 99 -9.96 2.97 0.14
C PHE A 99 -11.33 2.30 0.10
N ALA A 100 -11.42 0.98 0.23
CA ALA A 100 -12.67 0.25 0.34
C ALA A 100 -13.54 0.73 1.51
N LEU A 101 -12.95 0.87 2.70
CA LEU A 101 -13.64 1.37 3.89
C LEU A 101 -14.06 2.83 3.72
N MET A 102 -13.19 3.68 3.16
CA MET A 102 -13.52 5.06 2.84
C MET A 102 -14.73 5.12 1.90
N PHE A 103 -14.71 4.41 0.76
CA PHE A 103 -15.84 4.39 -0.17
C PHE A 103 -17.13 3.87 0.48
N TYR A 104 -17.04 2.86 1.34
CA TYR A 104 -18.17 2.36 2.12
C TYR A 104 -18.73 3.41 3.10
N ILE A 105 -17.87 4.09 3.87
CA ILE A 105 -18.26 5.13 4.82
C ILE A 105 -18.93 6.31 4.11
N PHE A 106 -18.42 6.72 2.95
CA PHE A 106 -18.93 7.83 2.17
C PHE A 106 -20.06 7.47 1.19
N ASP A 107 -20.60 6.25 1.28
CA ASP A 107 -21.62 5.67 0.40
C ASP A 107 -21.12 5.47 -1.05
N VAL A 108 -20.73 4.23 -1.34
CA VAL A 108 -20.15 3.84 -2.63
C VAL A 108 -21.10 4.12 -3.79
N PHE A 109 -22.42 4.01 -3.62
CA PHE A 109 -23.39 4.24 -4.69
C PHE A 109 -23.71 5.73 -4.89
N HIS A 110 -23.38 6.58 -3.91
CA HIS A 110 -23.36 8.03 -4.09
C HIS A 110 -22.09 8.48 -4.80
N LEU A 111 -20.95 7.81 -4.56
CA LEU A 111 -19.68 8.16 -5.17
C LEU A 111 -19.53 7.64 -6.60
N PHE A 112 -20.10 6.47 -6.90
CA PHE A 112 -19.90 5.74 -8.15
C PHE A 112 -21.21 5.34 -8.83
N GLN A 113 -21.19 5.41 -10.17
CA GLN A 113 -22.22 4.86 -11.03
C GLN A 113 -21.78 3.53 -11.59
N TYR A 114 -22.68 2.55 -11.58
CA TYR A 114 -22.50 1.35 -12.38
C TYR A 114 -22.82 1.63 -13.86
N ASN A 115 -21.90 1.30 -14.77
CA ASN A 115 -21.92 1.67 -16.18
C ASN A 115 -22.38 0.52 -17.12
N ALA A 116 -22.86 -0.61 -16.59
CA ALA A 116 -23.40 -1.68 -17.41
C ALA A 116 -24.93 -1.73 -17.38
N SER A 117 -25.53 -2.20 -18.49
CA SER A 117 -26.96 -2.42 -18.61
C SER A 117 -27.38 -3.70 -17.87
N ILE A 118 -27.53 -3.61 -16.55
CA ILE A 118 -28.04 -4.71 -15.72
C ILE A 118 -29.50 -4.46 -15.31
N GLY A 119 -30.22 -5.55 -15.04
CA GLY A 119 -31.59 -5.47 -14.55
C GLY A 119 -31.67 -4.83 -13.16
N PRO A 120 -32.80 -4.20 -12.79
CA PRO A 120 -32.96 -3.54 -11.48
C PRO A 120 -32.80 -4.52 -10.30
N GLU A 121 -33.20 -5.78 -10.46
CA GLU A 121 -33.03 -6.82 -9.44
C GLU A 121 -31.56 -7.16 -9.18
N GLN A 122 -30.74 -7.19 -10.23
CA GLN A 122 -29.30 -7.47 -10.10
C GLN A 122 -28.58 -6.30 -9.43
N LEU A 123 -28.95 -5.07 -9.79
CA LEU A 123 -28.39 -3.88 -9.15
C LEU A 123 -28.78 -3.80 -7.67
N ALA A 124 -30.01 -4.21 -7.31
CA ALA A 124 -30.43 -4.31 -5.92
C ALA A 124 -29.58 -5.33 -5.14
N ASN A 125 -29.32 -6.50 -5.72
CA ASN A 125 -28.45 -7.51 -5.08
C ASN A 125 -27.01 -7.01 -4.88
N ILE A 126 -26.47 -6.22 -5.81
CA ILE A 126 -25.15 -5.57 -5.63
C ILE A 126 -25.20 -4.55 -4.49
N LYS A 127 -26.30 -3.78 -4.37
CA LYS A 127 -26.50 -2.80 -3.28
C LYS A 127 -26.58 -3.44 -1.90
N ASP A 128 -27.10 -4.66 -1.80
CA ASP A 128 -27.11 -5.42 -0.55
C ASP A 128 -25.70 -5.81 -0.08
N HIS A 129 -24.70 -5.70 -0.97
CA HIS A 129 -23.29 -6.02 -0.71
C HIS A 129 -22.38 -4.81 -0.99
N ASP A 130 -22.78 -3.64 -0.49
CA ASP A 130 -22.10 -2.35 -0.69
C ASP A 130 -20.60 -2.36 -0.33
N PHE A 131 -20.20 -2.99 0.76
CA PHE A 131 -18.79 -3.12 1.13
C PHE A 131 -18.00 -3.98 0.13
N LEU A 132 -18.59 -5.07 -0.37
CA LEU A 132 -17.92 -5.91 -1.38
C LEU A 132 -17.76 -5.15 -2.69
N ALA A 133 -18.75 -4.35 -3.07
CA ALA A 133 -18.65 -3.46 -4.23
C ALA A 133 -17.51 -2.44 -4.04
N ALA A 134 -17.44 -1.79 -2.88
CA ALA A 134 -16.35 -0.86 -2.55
C ALA A 134 -14.96 -1.52 -2.57
N PHE A 135 -14.85 -2.74 -2.01
CA PHE A 135 -13.61 -3.52 -2.02
C PHE A 135 -13.19 -3.92 -3.43
N TYR A 136 -14.14 -4.33 -4.26
CA TYR A 136 -13.91 -4.64 -5.66
C TYR A 136 -13.42 -3.42 -6.44
N ILE A 137 -14.10 -2.26 -6.31
CA ILE A 137 -13.73 -1.01 -6.97
C ILE A 137 -12.30 -0.60 -6.59
N SER A 138 -11.99 -0.63 -5.29
CA SER A 138 -10.65 -0.31 -4.79
C SER A 138 -9.60 -1.29 -5.32
N THR A 139 -9.88 -2.59 -5.31
CA THR A 139 -8.95 -3.61 -5.84
C THR A 139 -8.64 -3.37 -7.32
N VAL A 140 -9.66 -3.18 -8.16
CA VAL A 140 -9.52 -2.95 -9.60
C VAL A 140 -8.80 -1.63 -9.90
N SER A 141 -9.05 -0.60 -9.09
CA SER A 141 -8.43 0.72 -9.23
C SER A 141 -6.95 0.70 -8.80
N PHE A 142 -6.66 0.19 -7.61
CA PHE A 142 -5.30 0.09 -7.08
C PHE A 142 -4.40 -0.80 -7.94
N THR A 143 -4.93 -1.90 -8.46
CA THR A 143 -4.19 -2.78 -9.37
C THR A 143 -4.09 -2.24 -10.79
N THR A 144 -4.71 -1.10 -11.07
CA THR A 144 -4.72 -0.42 -12.37
C THR A 144 -5.41 -1.21 -13.49
N LEU A 145 -6.21 -2.23 -13.14
CA LEU A 145 -6.98 -3.02 -14.09
C LEU A 145 -8.04 -2.17 -14.79
N GLY A 146 -8.74 -1.29 -14.04
CA GLY A 146 -9.63 -0.28 -14.59
C GLY A 146 -10.74 -0.82 -15.51
N LEU A 147 -11.55 -1.77 -15.03
CA LEU A 147 -12.56 -2.46 -15.84
C LEU A 147 -13.67 -1.54 -16.40
N GLY A 148 -13.83 -0.33 -15.86
CA GLY A 148 -14.74 0.70 -16.39
C GLY A 148 -16.23 0.44 -16.12
N ASP A 149 -16.52 -0.55 -15.29
CA ASP A 149 -17.86 -0.92 -14.84
C ASP A 149 -18.38 0.01 -13.73
N TRP A 150 -17.49 0.59 -12.94
CA TRP A 150 -17.81 1.66 -11.99
C TRP A 150 -17.10 2.96 -12.37
N VAL A 151 -17.88 4.03 -12.48
CA VAL A 151 -17.39 5.36 -12.88
C VAL A 151 -17.65 6.36 -11.75
N PRO A 152 -16.65 7.14 -11.31
CA PRO A 152 -16.87 8.18 -10.31
C PRO A 152 -17.82 9.27 -10.84
N GLN A 153 -18.79 9.68 -10.01
CA GLN A 153 -19.77 10.70 -10.37
C GLN A 153 -19.43 12.11 -9.85
N SER A 154 -18.50 12.22 -8.90
CA SER A 154 -18.13 13.48 -8.26
C SER A 154 -16.64 13.79 -8.38
N LEU A 155 -16.27 15.06 -8.30
CA LEU A 155 -14.87 15.49 -8.33
C LEU A 155 -14.06 14.81 -7.21
N ASN A 156 -14.62 14.70 -6.01
CA ASN A 156 -13.92 14.08 -4.89
C ASN A 156 -13.73 12.57 -5.09
N ALA A 157 -14.71 11.88 -5.67
CA ALA A 157 -14.56 10.47 -6.06
C ALA A 157 -13.49 10.30 -7.15
N MET A 158 -13.44 11.19 -8.14
CA MET A 158 -12.39 11.20 -9.17
C MET A 158 -11.01 11.40 -8.56
N MET A 159 -10.86 12.34 -7.61
CA MET A 159 -9.60 12.57 -6.90
C MET A 159 -9.18 11.35 -6.07
N ALA A 160 -10.12 10.71 -5.37
CA ALA A 160 -9.85 9.52 -4.56
C ALA A 160 -9.31 8.37 -5.42
N ILE A 161 -10.01 8.00 -6.49
CA ILE A 161 -9.57 6.95 -7.42
C ILE A 161 -8.25 7.30 -8.08
N SER A 162 -8.09 8.55 -8.53
CA SER A 162 -6.85 8.98 -9.18
C SER A 162 -5.66 8.83 -8.23
N THR A 163 -5.84 9.20 -6.96
CA THR A 163 -4.83 9.01 -5.92
C THR A 163 -4.54 7.53 -5.71
N GLU A 164 -5.57 6.69 -5.60
CA GLU A 164 -5.43 5.24 -5.43
C GLU A 164 -4.65 4.60 -6.59
N VAL A 165 -4.98 4.96 -7.84
CA VAL A 165 -4.30 4.50 -9.05
C VAL A 165 -2.83 4.93 -9.03
N ILE A 166 -2.53 6.18 -8.70
CA ILE A 166 -1.14 6.69 -8.61
C ILE A 166 -0.36 5.89 -7.56
N LEU A 167 -0.93 5.68 -6.38
CA LEU A 167 -0.31 4.88 -5.32
C LEU A 167 -0.07 3.43 -5.77
N GLY A 168 -1.01 2.85 -6.50
CA GLY A 168 -0.89 1.52 -7.11
C GLY A 168 0.27 1.42 -8.11
N VAL A 169 0.36 2.35 -9.06
CA VAL A 169 1.45 2.42 -10.04
C VAL A 169 2.80 2.59 -9.37
N VAL A 170 2.91 3.52 -8.41
CA VAL A 170 4.15 3.76 -7.67
C VAL A 170 4.56 2.51 -6.89
N GLN A 171 3.62 1.87 -6.19
CA GLN A 171 3.86 0.62 -5.45
C GLN A 171 4.40 -0.49 -6.37
N ALA A 172 3.76 -0.70 -7.52
CA ALA A 172 4.19 -1.69 -8.50
C ALA A 172 5.59 -1.39 -9.05
N GLY A 173 5.88 -0.12 -9.37
CA GLY A 173 7.18 0.31 -9.86
C GLY A 173 8.31 0.07 -8.85
N VAL A 174 8.11 0.47 -7.58
CA VAL A 174 9.14 0.26 -6.56
C VAL A 174 9.32 -1.24 -6.25
N PHE A 175 8.22 -2.01 -6.20
CA PHE A 175 8.30 -3.46 -6.03
C PHE A 175 9.14 -4.14 -7.14
N MET A 176 8.89 -3.77 -8.40
CA MET A 176 9.66 -4.29 -9.54
C MET A 176 11.14 -3.89 -9.47
N ALA A 177 11.45 -2.65 -9.08
CA ALA A 177 12.83 -2.19 -8.91
C ALA A 177 13.59 -3.01 -7.86
N ILE A 178 12.95 -3.30 -6.72
CA ILE A 178 13.52 -4.14 -5.66
C ILE A 178 13.77 -5.57 -6.16
N MET A 179 12.82 -6.15 -6.89
CA MET A 179 12.96 -7.50 -7.44
C MET A 179 14.12 -7.60 -8.45
N ILE A 180 14.26 -6.60 -9.35
CA ILE A 180 15.37 -6.54 -10.30
C ILE A 180 16.70 -6.40 -9.58
N TYR A 181 16.80 -5.49 -8.61
CA TYR A 181 18.01 -5.30 -7.80
C TYR A 181 18.41 -6.58 -7.06
N ALA A 182 17.43 -7.26 -6.46
CA ALA A 182 17.66 -8.52 -5.76
C ALA A 182 18.10 -9.64 -6.70
N HIS A 183 17.62 -9.66 -7.95
CA HIS A 183 18.02 -10.64 -8.96
C HIS A 183 19.45 -10.40 -9.44
N GLN A 184 19.80 -9.18 -9.82
CA GLN A 184 21.14 -8.82 -10.32
C GLN A 184 22.24 -9.10 -9.28
N ASN A 185 21.99 -8.84 -8.00
CA ASN A 185 22.97 -9.10 -6.95
C ASN A 185 23.19 -10.59 -6.66
N LYS A 186 22.27 -11.48 -7.04
CA LYS A 186 22.49 -12.94 -6.95
C LYS A 186 23.46 -13.44 -8.01
N GLU A 187 23.45 -12.84 -9.20
CA GLU A 187 24.34 -13.24 -10.30
C GLU A 187 25.81 -12.91 -10.00
N ILE A 188 26.08 -11.82 -9.27
CA ILE A 188 27.44 -11.40 -8.90
C ILE A 188 28.11 -12.35 -7.89
N LEU A 189 27.33 -13.09 -7.09
CA LEU A 189 27.82 -14.00 -6.03
C LEU A 189 27.63 -15.49 -6.36
N GLY A 190 27.27 -15.83 -7.60
CA GLY A 190 27.14 -17.22 -8.04
C GLY A 190 28.47 -17.97 -8.04
N PRO A 191 28.48 -19.31 -7.92
CA PRO A 191 29.69 -20.15 -7.81
C PRO A 191 30.57 -20.20 -9.08
N GLY A 192 30.33 -19.32 -10.05
CA GLY A 192 31.15 -19.11 -11.24
C GLY A 192 31.70 -17.69 -11.38
N ALA A 193 31.60 -16.84 -10.33
CA ALA A 193 32.25 -15.54 -10.35
C ALA A 193 33.76 -15.74 -10.59
N PRO A 194 34.34 -15.19 -11.67
CA PRO A 194 35.74 -15.40 -11.96
C PRO A 194 36.54 -14.88 -10.78
N THR A 195 37.21 -15.79 -10.09
CA THR A 195 38.26 -15.48 -9.13
C THR A 195 39.24 -14.58 -9.86
N ARG A 196 39.12 -13.25 -9.69
CA ARG A 196 40.19 -12.34 -10.09
C ARG A 196 41.37 -12.74 -9.24
N LEU A 197 42.24 -13.54 -9.84
CA LEU A 197 43.53 -13.90 -9.30
C LEU A 197 44.26 -12.59 -9.00
N GLN A 198 44.25 -12.19 -7.73
CA GLN A 198 45.27 -11.31 -7.19
C GLN A 198 46.57 -12.11 -7.17
N GLY A 199 47.29 -12.04 -8.29
CA GLY A 199 48.68 -12.45 -8.43
C GLY A 199 49.20 -11.66 -9.64
N SER A 200 50.28 -10.89 -9.57
CA SER A 200 51.41 -10.91 -8.67
C SER A 200 52.03 -9.52 -8.62
N THR A 201 52.28 -8.99 -7.42
CA THR A 201 53.40 -8.09 -7.21
C THR A 201 54.67 -8.89 -7.47
N SER A 202 55.23 -8.78 -8.68
CA SER A 202 56.63 -9.11 -8.90
C SER A 202 57.45 -7.96 -8.34
N THR A 203 58.03 -8.18 -7.17
CA THR A 203 59.35 -7.66 -6.86
C THR A 203 60.30 -8.18 -7.92
N ASP A 204 60.81 -7.28 -8.76
CA ASP A 204 62.21 -7.17 -9.20
C ASP A 204 62.41 -5.80 -9.87
#